data_AF-A0A1E3LN46-F1
#
_entry.id   AF-A0A1E3LN46-F1
#
_cell.length_a   1.000
_cell.length_b   1.000
_cell.length_c   1.000
_cell.angle_alpha   90.00
_cell.angle_beta   90.00
_cell.angle_gamma   90.00
#
_symmetry.space_group_name_H-M   'P 1'
#
loop_
_entity.id
_entity.type
_entity.pdbx_description
1 polymer ?
#
loop_
_entity_poly.entity_id
_entity_poly.type
_entity_poly.pdbx_seq_one_letter_code
_entity_poly.pdbx_strand_id
1 'polypeptide(L)'
;MDDIFANQTFGKIALKKLEPLPANFMLYVAGWLGDGTRRDVMEVSGAVFREAKSGPRKGKLCVMVPGTKRTTYVTADEMDAVEKAEGLG
;
A
#
# COMPACT_ATOMS: atom_id res chain seq x y z
N MET A 1 9.70 -1.24 11.67
CA MET A 1 8.55 -2.01 11.17
C MET A 1 8.75 -2.02 9.68
N ASP A 2 9.07 -3.17 9.10
CA ASP A 2 9.23 -3.26 7.66
C ASP A 2 7.88 -2.94 7.01
N ASP A 3 7.88 -1.96 6.09
CA ASP A 3 6.71 -1.64 5.29
C ASP A 3 6.60 -2.69 4.19
N ILE A 4 6.11 -3.86 4.59
CA ILE A 4 6.05 -5.06 3.74
C ILE A 4 5.26 -4.75 2.46
N PHE A 5 4.20 -3.93 2.54
CA PHE A 5 3.43 -3.55 1.37
C PHE A 5 4.23 -2.62 0.45
N ALA A 6 4.90 -1.59 0.97
CA ALA A 6 5.68 -0.66 0.15
C ALA A 6 6.81 -1.33 -0.64
N ASN A 7 7.37 -2.44 -0.12
CA ASN A 7 8.46 -3.16 -0.77
C ASN A 7 8.01 -4.07 -1.92
N GLN A 8 6.72 -4.34 -2.07
CA GLN A 8 6.16 -5.16 -3.16
C GLN A 8 6.00 -4.33 -4.44
N THR A 9 6.00 -4.99 -5.62
CA THR A 9 5.77 -4.33 -6.92
C THR A 9 4.49 -3.49 -6.91
N PHE A 10 3.37 -4.05 -6.44
CA PHE A 10 2.10 -3.31 -6.33
C PHE A 10 2.21 -2.12 -5.38
N GLY A 11 3.03 -2.23 -4.32
CA GLY A 11 3.20 -1.17 -3.32
C GLY A 11 3.95 0.02 -3.88
N LYS A 12 5.05 -0.23 -4.59
CA LYS A 12 5.81 0.79 -5.31
C LYS A 12 4.91 1.55 -6.30
N ILE A 13 4.11 0.83 -7.09
CA ILE A 13 3.17 1.42 -8.06
C ILE A 13 2.08 2.22 -7.34
N ALA A 14 1.47 1.64 -6.30
CA ALA A 14 0.40 2.29 -5.55
C ALA A 14 0.86 3.58 -4.88
N LEU A 15 2.04 3.58 -4.25
CA LEU A 15 2.61 4.77 -3.63
C LEU A 15 2.83 5.88 -4.67
N LYS A 16 3.41 5.55 -5.82
CA LYS A 16 3.61 6.50 -6.93
C LYS A 16 2.29 7.09 -7.44
N LYS A 17 1.24 6.28 -7.58
CA LYS A 17 -0.10 6.75 -7.99
C LYS A 17 -0.78 7.65 -6.96
N LEU A 18 -0.45 7.49 -5.68
CA LEU A 18 -1.07 8.22 -4.57
C LEU A 18 -0.32 9.51 -4.20
N GLU A 19 0.81 9.80 -4.85
CA GLU A 19 1.58 11.01 -4.66
C GLU A 19 0.75 12.28 -4.93
N PRO A 20 0.96 13.37 -4.18
CA PRO A 20 1.92 13.50 -3.07
C PRO A 20 1.42 12.84 -1.78
N LEU A 21 2.33 12.17 -1.06
CA LEU A 21 2.03 11.46 0.18
C LEU A 21 2.46 12.26 1.42
N PRO A 22 1.60 12.36 2.45
CA PRO A 22 2.00 12.92 3.74
C PRO A 22 3.00 12.01 4.46
N ALA A 23 3.76 12.57 5.41
CA ALA A 23 4.65 11.81 6.28
C ALA A 23 3.87 10.70 7.03
N ASN A 24 4.51 9.56 7.24
CA ASN A 24 3.94 8.37 7.89
C ASN A 24 2.71 7.79 7.18
N PHE A 25 2.51 8.08 5.90
CA PHE A 25 1.56 7.33 5.08
C PHE A 25 2.09 5.91 4.85
N MET A 26 1.28 4.91 5.18
CA MET A 26 1.60 3.51 5.00
C MET A 26 0.44 2.78 4.33
N LEU A 27 0.77 1.85 3.43
CA LEU A 27 -0.19 0.90 2.88
C LEU A 27 -0.52 -0.14 3.95
N TYR A 28 -1.80 -0.49 4.09
CA TYR A 28 -2.24 -1.43 5.12
C TYR A 28 -3.22 -2.49 4.61
N VAL A 29 -3.76 -2.34 3.39
CA VAL A 29 -4.63 -3.31 2.73
C VAL A 29 -4.24 -3.40 1.26
N ALA A 30 -4.15 -4.63 0.75
CA ALA A 30 -4.07 -4.94 -0.65
C ALA A 30 -4.93 -6.18 -0.93
N GLY A 31 -5.74 -6.15 -1.98
CA GLY A 31 -6.62 -7.27 -2.33
C GLY A 31 -6.99 -7.28 -3.80
N TRP A 32 -6.97 -8.46 -4.41
CA TRP A 32 -7.45 -8.64 -5.78
C TRP A 32 -8.96 -8.43 -5.85
N LEU A 33 -9.40 -7.63 -6.81
CA LEU A 33 -10.80 -7.45 -7.15
C LEU A 33 -11.23 -8.55 -8.12
N GLY A 34 -12.43 -9.09 -7.92
CA GLY A 34 -13.03 -10.11 -8.78
C GLY A 34 -13.73 -11.21 -8.01
N ASP A 35 -14.03 -12.30 -8.70
CA ASP A 35 -14.68 -13.50 -8.17
C ASP A 35 -13.70 -14.56 -7.65
N GLY A 36 -12.41 -14.23 -7.59
CA GLY A 36 -11.33 -15.13 -7.17
C GLY A 36 -10.75 -15.99 -8.30
N THR A 37 -11.33 -15.97 -9.50
CA THR A 37 -10.79 -16.68 -10.67
C THR A 37 -9.86 -15.82 -11.53
N ARG A 38 -9.97 -14.49 -11.41
CA ARG A 38 -9.15 -13.52 -12.15
C ARG A 38 -8.37 -12.63 -11.20
N ARG A 39 -7.18 -12.23 -11.62
CA ARG A 39 -6.26 -11.35 -10.89
C ARG A 39 -5.85 -10.20 -11.80
N ASP A 40 -6.84 -9.45 -12.25
CA ASP A 40 -6.62 -8.39 -13.24
C ASP A 40 -6.32 -7.05 -12.55
N VAL A 41 -7.01 -6.77 -11.45
CA VAL A 41 -6.92 -5.50 -10.71
C VAL A 41 -6.82 -5.75 -9.21
N MET A 42 -5.87 -5.09 -8.56
CA MET A 42 -5.67 -5.08 -7.12
C MET A 42 -6.09 -3.71 -6.54
N GLU A 43 -6.99 -3.72 -5.57
CA GLU A 43 -7.27 -2.56 -4.74
C GLU A 43 -6.20 -2.45 -3.65
N VAL A 44 -5.56 -1.28 -3.56
CA VAL A 44 -4.53 -1.00 -2.56
C VAL A 44 -4.91 0.25 -1.78
N SER A 45 -4.97 0.13 -0.45
CA SER A 45 -5.34 1.21 0.46
C SER A 45 -4.25 1.52 1.47
N GLY A 46 -4.04 2.81 1.70
CA GLY A 46 -3.14 3.33 2.71
C GLY A 46 -3.77 4.45 3.52
N ALA A 47 -3.11 4.83 4.61
CA ALA A 47 -3.52 5.94 5.46
C ALA A 47 -2.30 6.51 6.19
N VAL A 48 -2.46 7.69 6.80
CA VAL A 48 -1.46 8.22 7.74
C VAL A 48 -1.59 7.50 9.06
N PHE A 49 -0.46 7.06 9.59
CA PHE A 49 -0.38 6.52 10.94
C PHE A 49 0.35 7.49 11.86
N ARG A 50 -0.02 7.49 13.13
CA ARG A 50 0.65 8.21 14.20
C ARG A 50 1.02 7.28 15.33
N GLU A 51 1.94 7.74 16.17
CA GLU A 51 2.32 7.02 17.37
C GLU A 51 1.16 6.94 18.38
N ALA A 52 1.05 5.79 19.03
CA ALA A 52 0.17 5.63 20.18
C ALA A 52 0.75 6.42 21.36
N LYS A 53 -0.06 7.31 21.96
CA LYS A 53 0.33 8.12 23.12
C LYS A 53 0.18 7.37 24.45
N SER A 54 -0.55 6.26 24.46
CA SER A 54 -0.86 5.45 25.63
C SER A 54 -1.07 3.97 25.26
N GLY A 55 -1.15 3.10 26.28
CA GLY A 55 -1.40 1.67 26.14
C GLY A 55 -0.16 0.81 25.83
N PRO A 56 -0.33 -0.51 25.67
CA PRO A 56 0.79 -1.46 25.48
C PRO A 56 1.62 -1.23 24.22
N ARG A 57 1.09 -0.46 23.26
CA ARG A 57 1.75 -0.10 22.00
C ARG A 57 2.28 1.34 22.00
N LYS A 58 2.36 2.01 23.15
CA LYS A 58 2.86 3.40 23.26
C LYS A 58 4.20 3.56 22.54
N GLY A 59 4.33 4.65 21.77
CA GLY A 59 5.51 4.94 20.94
C GLY A 59 5.59 4.16 19.63
N LYS A 60 4.66 3.22 19.36
CA LYS A 60 4.59 2.54 18.06
C LYS A 60 3.68 3.30 17.10
N LEU A 61 4.12 3.42 15.85
CA LEU A 61 3.37 3.99 14.74
C LEU A 61 2.25 3.03 14.30
N CYS A 62 1.12 3.04 15.02
CA CYS A 62 0.05 2.06 14.81
C CYS A 62 -1.37 2.62 14.94
N VAL A 63 -1.53 3.93 15.06
CA VAL A 63 -2.86 4.57 15.13
C VAL A 63 -3.16 5.23 13.81
N MET A 64 -4.11 4.69 13.06
CA MET A 64 -4.59 5.30 11.81
C MET A 64 -5.24 6.65 12.11
N VAL A 65 -4.89 7.68 11.33
CA VAL A 65 -5.49 9.02 11.42
C VAL A 65 -6.78 9.03 10.59
N PRO A 66 -7.95 9.31 11.21
CA PRO A 66 -9.22 9.37 10.49
C PRO A 66 -9.20 10.37 9.33
N GLY A 67 -9.89 10.05 8.24
CA GLY A 67 -9.97 10.92 7.05
C GLY A 67 -8.73 10.92 6.16
N THR A 68 -7.69 10.14 6.49
CA THR A 68 -6.46 10.06 5.69
C THR A 68 -6.38 8.83 4.79
N LYS A 69 -7.42 7.99 4.77
CA LYS A 69 -7.49 6.82 3.89
C LYS A 69 -7.46 7.28 2.44
N ARG A 70 -6.56 6.69 1.66
CA ARG A 70 -6.54 6.79 0.20
C ARG A 70 -6.48 5.40 -0.40
N THR A 71 -7.15 5.24 -1.54
CA THR A 71 -7.23 3.97 -2.26
C THR A 71 -6.85 4.21 -3.71
N THR A 72 -6.10 3.28 -4.28
CA THR A 72 -5.76 3.24 -5.70
C THR A 72 -5.92 1.80 -6.21
N TYR A 73 -5.87 1.66 -7.53
CA TYR A 73 -5.99 0.38 -8.22
C TYR A 73 -4.72 0.12 -9.02
N VAL A 74 -4.18 -1.09 -8.91
CA VAL A 74 -2.99 -1.55 -9.62
C VAL A 74 -3.37 -2.76 -10.46
N THR A 75 -3.04 -2.73 -11.74
CA THR A 75 -3.34 -3.86 -12.65
C THR A 75 -2.19 -4.86 -12.71
N ALA A 76 -2.48 -6.11 -13.09
CA ALA A 76 -1.45 -7.11 -13.36
C ALA A 76 -0.48 -6.64 -14.45
N ASP A 77 -0.99 -6.04 -15.52
CA ASP A 77 -0.18 -5.51 -16.62
C ASP A 77 0.82 -4.44 -16.15
N GLU A 78 0.43 -3.58 -15.20
CA GLU A 78 1.35 -2.60 -14.62
C GLU A 78 2.46 -3.26 -13.80
N MET A 79 2.16 -4.32 -13.06
CA MET A 79 3.17 -5.07 -12.31
C MET A 79 4.12 -5.79 -13.27
N ASP A 80 3.60 -6.47 -14.28
CA ASP A 80 4.39 -7.14 -15.32
C ASP A 80 5.31 -6.16 -16.05
N ALA A 81 4.82 -4.95 -16.36
CA ALA A 81 5.61 -3.92 -17.02
C ALA A 81 6.78 -3.43 -16.14
N VAL A 82 6.55 -3.28 -14.83
CA VAL A 82 7.60 -2.88 -13.87
C VAL A 82 8.61 -4.01 -13.67
N GLU A 83 8.16 -5.25 -13.51
CA GLU A 83 9.04 -6.42 -13.31
C GLU A 83 9.94 -6.67 -14.53
N LYS A 84 9.38 -6.58 -15.73
CA LYS A 84 10.14 -6.61 -16.99
C LYS A 84 11.17 -5.48 -17.09
N ALA A 85 10.80 -4.27 -16.66
CA ALA A 85 11.71 -3.12 -16.67
C ALA A 85 12.84 -3.26 -15.63
N GLU A 86 12.56 -3.90 -14.48
CA GLU A 86 13.54 -4.17 -13.42
C GLU A 86 14.39 -5.45 -13.68
N GLY A 87 14.13 -6.18 -14.77
CA GLY A 87 14.88 -7.40 -15.12
C GLY A 87 14.62 -8.59 -14.19
N LEU A 88 13.49 -8.56 -13.47
CA LEU A 88 12.98 -9.66 -12.66
C LEU A 88 12.12 -10.54 -13.58
N GLY A 89 12.73 -11.56 -14.18
CA GLY A 89 12.07 -12.50 -15.09
C GLY A 89 12.76 -13.85 -15.13
#